data_AF-A0A968WLA6-F1
#
_entry.id   AF-A0A968WLA6-F1
#
_cell.length_a   1.000
_cell.length_b   1.000
_cell.length_c   1.000
_cell.angle_alpha   90.00
_cell.angle_beta   90.00
_cell.angle_gamma   90.00
#
_symmetry.space_group_name_H-M   'P 1'
#
loop_
_entity.id
_entity.type
_entity.pdbx_description
1 polymer ?
#
loop_
_entity_poly.entity_id
_entity_poly.type
_entity_poly.pdbx_seq_one_letter_code
_entity_poly.pdbx_strand_id
1 'polypeptide(L)'
;MMYLFGDTEENLIRHIRENGPRITAFFNNAERERLMAKMFTRSTKSISDMLEREWQIGLKVPVGYKLAQKEENFVWFREIEANADKDVFVAAKAYNSEYQLLPDSLMAWREQITKKYIYENPDNPDSYVITEREVPSIPVRAKQVDFKGDYAMEIRGLWRTNNFSMGGPFLGYGVVDSNRGIIYYVEGFAYSPGKDQREIMRELETVLWTFETTKMRGAAPAQ
;
A
#
# COMPACT_ATOMS: atom_id res chain seq x y z
N MET A 1 21.78 -12.12 10.15
CA MET A 1 22.92 -12.65 9.36
C MET A 1 22.42 -13.86 8.61
N MET A 2 22.63 -13.93 7.30
CA MET A 2 22.15 -15.02 6.44
C MET A 2 23.35 -15.85 5.99
N TYR A 3 23.24 -17.18 6.09
CA TYR A 3 24.26 -18.10 5.61
C TYR A 3 23.66 -19.02 4.56
N LEU A 4 24.38 -19.18 3.45
CA LEU A 4 24.03 -20.08 2.34
C LEU A 4 25.23 -21.01 2.14
N PHE A 5 25.00 -22.32 2.23
CA PHE A 5 26.05 -23.33 2.11
C PHE A 5 25.65 -24.39 1.09
N GLY A 6 26.65 -24.96 0.42
CA GLY A 6 26.54 -26.15 -0.42
C GLY A 6 27.89 -26.84 -0.42
N ASP A 7 27.89 -28.16 -0.34
CA ASP A 7 29.06 -29.04 -0.43
C ASP A 7 29.53 -29.24 -1.87
N THR A 8 28.68 -28.97 -2.87
CA THR A 8 29.02 -28.85 -4.29
C THR A 8 28.38 -27.61 -4.91
N GLU A 9 28.83 -27.22 -6.11
CA GLU A 9 28.24 -26.13 -6.88
C GLU A 9 26.76 -26.41 -7.20
N GLU A 10 26.42 -27.63 -7.62
CA GLU A 10 25.05 -28.03 -7.90
C GLU A 10 24.16 -27.93 -6.67
N ASN A 11 24.66 -28.38 -5.51
CA ASN A 11 23.91 -28.31 -4.25
C ASN A 11 23.74 -26.86 -3.78
N LEU A 12 24.75 -25.99 -3.95
CA LEU A 12 24.63 -24.57 -3.65
C LEU A 12 23.58 -23.89 -4.54
N ILE A 13 23.62 -24.13 -5.85
CA ILE A 13 22.64 -23.60 -6.81
C ILE A 13 21.22 -24.05 -6.44
N ARG A 14 21.05 -25.34 -6.10
CA ARG A 14 19.77 -25.88 -5.63
C ARG A 14 19.29 -25.16 -4.37
N HIS A 15 20.14 -25.03 -3.35
CA HIS A 15 19.77 -24.35 -2.11
C HIS A 15 19.40 -22.87 -2.34
N ILE A 16 20.10 -22.15 -3.22
CA ILE A 16 19.75 -20.77 -3.58
C ILE A 16 18.37 -20.72 -4.23
N ARG A 17 18.06 -21.62 -5.16
CA ARG A 17 16.75 -21.66 -5.85
C ARG A 17 15.62 -21.99 -4.89
N GLU A 18 15.80 -23.00 -4.04
CA GLU A 18 14.81 -23.42 -3.04
C GLU A 18 14.56 -22.33 -1.99
N ASN A 19 15.59 -21.58 -1.60
CA ASN A 19 15.48 -20.52 -0.60
C ASN A 19 15.23 -19.13 -1.21
N GLY A 20 15.08 -19.01 -2.54
CA GLY A 20 14.91 -17.73 -3.24
C GLY A 20 13.87 -16.79 -2.63
N PRO A 21 12.65 -17.25 -2.28
CA PRO A 21 11.64 -16.43 -1.60
C PRO A 21 12.10 -15.91 -0.24
N ARG A 22 12.78 -16.73 0.56
CA ARG A 22 13.31 -16.36 1.89
C ARG A 22 14.45 -15.35 1.77
N ILE A 23 15.36 -15.56 0.83
CA ILE A 23 16.47 -14.63 0.55
C ILE A 23 15.91 -13.27 0.14
N THR A 24 14.93 -13.27 -0.77
CA THR A 24 14.29 -12.03 -1.24
C THR A 24 13.58 -11.31 -0.11
N ALA A 25 12.82 -12.03 0.72
CA ALA A 25 12.15 -11.47 1.89
C ALA A 25 13.16 -10.87 2.89
N PHE A 26 14.30 -11.53 3.12
CA PHE A 26 15.35 -11.02 4.01
C PHE A 26 15.85 -9.64 3.57
N PHE A 27 16.20 -9.47 2.28
CA PHE A 27 16.66 -8.18 1.76
C PHE A 27 15.55 -7.12 1.74
N ASN A 28 14.32 -7.49 1.37
CA ASN A 28 13.20 -6.57 1.37
C ASN A 28 12.87 -6.06 2.79
N ASN A 29 12.95 -6.93 3.80
CA ASN A 29 12.74 -6.55 5.19
C ASN A 29 13.85 -5.63 5.69
N ALA A 30 15.11 -5.95 5.41
CA ALA A 30 16.24 -5.10 5.78
C ALA A 30 16.17 -3.71 5.13
N GLU A 31 15.78 -3.64 3.85
CA GLU A 31 15.62 -2.36 3.16
C GLU A 31 14.42 -1.58 3.71
N ARG A 32 13.32 -2.25 4.04
CA ARG A 32 12.16 -1.61 4.68
C ARG A 32 12.53 -1.02 6.03
N GLU A 33 13.30 -1.72 6.86
CA GLU A 33 13.80 -1.18 8.14
C GLU A 33 14.67 0.08 7.93
N ARG A 34 15.55 0.06 6.93
CA ARG A 34 16.37 1.21 6.55
C ARG A 34 15.52 2.40 6.11
N LEU A 35 14.51 2.15 5.26
CA LEU A 35 13.57 3.17 4.81
C LEU A 35 12.74 3.72 5.98
N MET A 36 12.24 2.87 6.88
CA MET A 36 11.53 3.31 8.07
C MET A 36 12.37 4.26 8.94
N ALA A 37 13.63 3.91 9.19
CA ALA A 37 14.55 4.72 9.99
C ALA A 37 14.82 6.09 9.34
N LYS A 38 14.89 6.14 7.99
CA LYS A 38 15.11 7.36 7.19
C LYS A 38 13.86 8.24 7.07
N MET A 39 12.72 7.64 6.75
CA MET A 39 11.48 8.37 6.41
C MET A 39 10.78 8.92 7.64
N PHE A 40 10.90 8.24 8.79
CA PHE A 40 10.19 8.59 10.00
C PHE A 40 11.08 9.20 11.09
N THR A 41 12.31 9.62 10.76
CA THR A 41 13.17 10.40 11.69
C THR A 41 12.48 11.70 12.13
N ARG A 42 11.68 12.27 11.22
CA ARG A 42 10.78 13.39 11.47
C ARG A 42 9.44 12.93 10.91
N SER A 43 8.36 13.00 11.68
CA SER A 43 7.01 12.70 11.20
C SER A 43 6.13 13.93 11.37
N THR A 44 5.27 14.20 10.40
CA THR A 44 4.19 15.18 10.57
C THR A 44 3.13 14.54 11.45
N LYS A 45 3.19 14.85 12.75
CA LYS A 45 2.23 14.35 13.72
C LYS A 45 0.78 14.62 13.29
N SER A 46 0.50 15.74 12.62
CA SER A 46 -0.87 16.17 12.31
C SER A 46 -1.75 15.16 11.54
N ILE A 47 -1.25 14.51 10.48
CA ILE A 47 -2.05 13.53 9.73
C ILE A 47 -2.14 12.22 10.52
N SER A 48 -1.02 11.74 11.06
CA SER A 48 -0.99 10.50 11.83
C SER A 48 -1.90 10.58 13.08
N ASP A 49 -1.85 11.69 13.81
CA ASP A 49 -2.68 11.98 14.98
C ASP A 49 -4.17 12.09 14.60
N MET A 50 -4.48 12.65 13.43
CA MET A 50 -5.85 12.74 12.94
C MET A 50 -6.41 11.36 12.60
N LEU A 51 -5.64 10.50 11.93
CA LEU A 51 -6.02 9.12 11.65
C LEU A 51 -6.21 8.32 12.94
N GLU A 52 -5.36 8.52 13.92
CA GLU A 52 -5.50 7.86 15.23
C GLU A 52 -6.76 8.33 15.98
N ARG A 53 -6.98 9.64 16.07
CA ARG A 53 -8.10 10.21 16.84
C ARG A 53 -9.45 9.94 16.20
N GLU A 54 -9.54 10.09 14.88
CA GLU A 54 -10.84 10.14 14.19
C GLU A 54 -11.17 8.82 13.49
N TRP A 55 -10.14 8.09 13.03
CA TRP A 55 -10.32 6.82 12.34
C TRP A 55 -9.95 5.61 13.20
N GLN A 56 -9.33 5.82 14.38
CA GLN A 56 -8.83 4.78 15.28
C GLN A 56 -7.93 3.76 14.55
N ILE A 57 -7.10 4.25 13.65
CA ILE A 57 -6.07 3.47 12.93
C ILE A 57 -4.69 4.10 13.17
N GLY A 58 -3.66 3.26 13.14
CA GLY A 58 -2.28 3.73 13.07
C GLY A 58 -1.81 3.81 11.64
N LEU A 59 -1.16 4.90 11.27
CA LEU A 59 -0.41 5.01 10.03
C LEU A 59 0.65 6.09 10.20
N LYS A 60 1.92 5.75 10.02
CA LYS A 60 3.01 6.73 10.07
C LYS A 60 3.08 7.44 8.73
N VAL A 61 2.88 8.75 8.76
CA VAL A 61 2.97 9.59 7.56
C VAL A 61 4.29 10.40 7.58
N PRO A 62 5.15 10.28 6.55
CA PRO A 62 6.39 11.04 6.46
C PRO A 62 6.16 12.56 6.38
N VAL A 63 7.18 13.35 6.71
CA VAL A 63 7.16 14.79 6.40
C VAL A 63 7.05 14.99 4.88
N GLY A 64 6.28 16.00 4.46
CA GLY A 64 6.08 16.34 3.05
C GLY A 64 4.64 16.10 2.59
N TYR A 65 3.99 15.06 3.14
CA TYR A 65 2.60 14.75 2.86
C TYR A 65 1.65 15.82 3.39
N LYS A 66 0.65 16.14 2.56
CA LYS A 66 -0.46 17.04 2.87
C LYS A 66 -1.78 16.33 2.63
N LEU A 67 -2.79 16.70 3.41
CA LEU A 67 -4.15 16.22 3.21
C LEU A 67 -4.69 16.76 1.88
N ALA A 68 -5.10 15.87 1.00
CA ALA A 68 -5.67 16.20 -0.31
C ALA A 68 -7.21 16.23 -0.24
N GLN A 69 -7.80 15.19 0.36
CA GLN A 69 -9.24 15.11 0.57
C GLN A 69 -9.57 14.28 1.81
N LYS A 70 -10.69 14.62 2.46
CA LYS A 70 -11.21 13.89 3.60
C LYS A 70 -12.73 13.91 3.58
N GLU A 71 -13.29 12.71 3.69
CA GLU A 71 -14.71 12.41 3.79
C GLU A 71 -14.94 11.48 4.98
N GLU A 72 -16.19 11.11 5.26
CA GLU A 72 -16.55 10.21 6.37
C GLU A 72 -15.82 8.86 6.31
N ASN A 73 -15.74 8.26 5.13
CA ASN A 73 -15.20 6.91 4.90
C ASN A 73 -14.07 6.88 3.86
N PHE A 74 -13.50 8.05 3.55
CA PHE A 74 -12.35 8.18 2.65
C PHE A 74 -11.40 9.28 3.11
N VAL A 75 -10.09 9.02 3.08
CA VAL A 75 -9.06 10.03 3.32
C VAL A 75 -7.90 9.82 2.35
N TRP A 76 -7.45 10.90 1.74
CA TRP A 76 -6.33 10.91 0.79
C TRP A 76 -5.35 12.01 1.15
N PHE A 77 -4.07 11.67 1.12
CA PHE A 77 -2.96 12.58 1.35
C PHE A 77 -1.83 12.24 0.39
N ARG A 78 -1.07 13.28 0.02
CA ARG A 78 -0.03 13.16 -1.01
C ARG A 78 1.16 14.05 -0.74
N GLU A 79 2.30 13.61 -1.23
CA GLU A 79 3.54 14.36 -1.30
C GLU A 79 3.82 14.69 -2.76
N ILE A 80 3.70 15.97 -3.11
CA ILE A 80 4.01 16.48 -4.45
C ILE A 80 5.46 16.96 -4.46
N GLU A 81 6.30 16.25 -5.20
CA GLU A 81 7.67 16.65 -5.51
C GLU A 81 7.76 17.18 -6.95
N ALA A 82 8.92 17.73 -7.33
CA ALA A 82 9.11 18.32 -8.66
C ALA A 82 8.88 17.33 -9.82
N ASN A 83 9.10 16.02 -9.61
CA ASN A 83 9.02 15.00 -10.65
C ASN A 83 8.19 13.76 -10.24
N ALA A 84 7.58 13.78 -9.06
CA ALA A 84 6.86 12.64 -8.53
C ALA A 84 5.71 13.10 -7.63
N ASP A 85 4.57 12.44 -7.77
CA ASP A 85 3.46 12.47 -6.83
C ASP A 85 3.42 11.13 -6.12
N LYS A 86 3.46 11.17 -4.79
CA LYS A 86 3.33 9.99 -3.95
C LYS A 86 2.03 10.11 -3.19
N ASP A 87 1.09 9.26 -3.52
CA ASP A 87 -0.27 9.33 -3.01
C ASP A 87 -0.56 8.15 -2.11
N VAL A 88 -1.27 8.41 -1.02
CA VAL A 88 -1.81 7.37 -0.14
C VAL A 88 -3.25 7.69 0.20
N PHE A 89 -4.14 6.72 0.05
CA PHE A 89 -5.51 6.82 0.55
C PHE A 89 -5.90 5.65 1.42
N VAL A 90 -6.84 5.93 2.32
CA VAL A 90 -7.51 4.94 3.16
C VAL A 90 -9.01 5.08 2.97
N ALA A 91 -9.67 3.96 2.69
CA ALA A 91 -11.12 3.87 2.65
C ALA A 91 -11.61 2.83 3.66
N ALA A 92 -12.79 3.04 4.23
CA ALA A 92 -13.40 2.15 5.20
C ALA A 92 -14.84 1.81 4.83
N LYS A 93 -15.30 0.61 5.20
CA LYS A 93 -16.72 0.25 5.22
C LYS A 93 -16.98 -0.87 6.23
N ALA A 94 -18.25 -1.09 6.54
CA ALA A 94 -18.66 -2.22 7.38
C ALA A 94 -18.16 -3.56 6.80
N TYR A 95 -17.62 -4.40 7.69
CA TYR A 95 -17.21 -5.76 7.38
C TYR A 95 -18.33 -6.74 7.75
N ASN A 96 -19.04 -7.19 6.72
CA ASN A 96 -20.20 -8.06 6.81
C ASN A 96 -19.93 -9.47 6.28
N SER A 97 -18.84 -9.68 5.53
CA SER A 97 -18.52 -10.96 4.93
C SER A 97 -17.05 -11.07 4.49
N GLU A 98 -16.46 -12.25 4.66
CA GLU A 98 -15.15 -12.63 4.12
C GLU A 98 -15.04 -12.44 2.60
N TYR A 99 -16.16 -12.51 1.87
CA TYR A 99 -16.18 -12.22 0.43
C TYR A 99 -15.70 -10.80 0.09
N GLN A 100 -15.74 -9.85 1.04
CA GLN A 100 -15.23 -8.51 0.84
C GLN A 100 -13.70 -8.45 0.73
N LEU A 101 -12.98 -9.49 1.16
CA LEU A 101 -11.53 -9.62 1.04
C LEU A 101 -11.08 -10.35 -0.24
N LEU A 102 -12.01 -10.87 -1.04
CA LEU A 102 -11.67 -11.46 -2.33
C LEU A 102 -11.08 -10.40 -3.27
N PRO A 103 -10.10 -10.76 -4.13
CA PRO A 103 -9.46 -9.83 -5.04
C PRO A 103 -10.44 -9.00 -5.88
N ASP A 104 -11.44 -9.65 -6.49
CA ASP A 104 -12.42 -8.97 -7.34
C ASP A 104 -13.31 -8.01 -6.54
N SER A 105 -13.69 -8.38 -5.31
CA SER A 105 -14.46 -7.52 -4.41
C SER A 105 -13.70 -6.26 -4.01
N LEU A 106 -12.40 -6.40 -3.71
CA LEU A 106 -11.53 -5.28 -3.37
C LEU A 106 -11.26 -4.40 -4.60
N MET A 107 -11.03 -4.99 -5.76
CA MET A 107 -10.87 -4.25 -7.02
C MET A 107 -12.12 -3.46 -7.39
N ALA A 108 -13.31 -4.07 -7.30
CA ALA A 108 -14.55 -3.37 -7.55
C ALA A 108 -14.77 -2.21 -6.57
N TRP A 109 -14.42 -2.39 -5.31
CA TRP A 109 -14.49 -1.32 -4.32
C TRP A 109 -13.47 -0.21 -4.58
N ARG A 110 -12.23 -0.57 -4.93
CA ARG A 110 -11.19 0.38 -5.36
C ARG A 110 -11.69 1.24 -6.50
N GLU A 111 -12.20 0.64 -7.57
CA GLU A 111 -12.71 1.37 -8.75
C GLU A 111 -13.85 2.34 -8.39
N GLN A 112 -14.72 1.97 -7.44
CA GLN A 112 -15.75 2.88 -6.92
C GLN A 112 -15.15 4.08 -6.17
N ILE A 113 -14.13 3.85 -5.35
CA ILE A 113 -13.43 4.90 -4.60
C ILE A 113 -12.69 5.84 -5.55
N THR A 114 -11.87 5.28 -6.44
CA THR A 114 -11.02 6.08 -7.34
C THR A 114 -11.85 6.86 -8.34
N LYS A 115 -12.93 6.27 -8.87
CA LYS A 115 -13.88 6.99 -9.73
C LYS A 115 -14.58 8.15 -9.02
N LYS A 116 -14.83 8.05 -7.72
CA LYS A 116 -15.56 9.05 -6.94
C LYS A 116 -14.67 10.19 -6.43
N TYR A 117 -13.41 9.90 -6.12
CA TYR A 117 -12.58 10.81 -5.33
C TYR A 117 -11.23 11.17 -5.95
N ILE A 118 -10.71 10.39 -6.89
CA ILE A 118 -9.35 10.57 -7.39
C ILE A 118 -9.38 10.98 -8.87
N TYR A 119 -9.14 12.27 -9.09
CA TYR A 119 -9.13 12.92 -10.41
C TYR A 119 -7.77 13.59 -10.65
N GLU A 120 -7.32 13.60 -11.90
CA GLU A 120 -6.23 14.51 -12.32
C GLU A 120 -6.64 15.96 -12.13
N ASN A 121 -7.84 16.32 -12.61
CA ASN A 121 -8.42 17.63 -12.45
C ASN A 121 -9.86 17.49 -11.94
N PRO A 122 -10.16 17.93 -10.71
CA PRO A 122 -11.52 17.87 -10.16
C PRO A 122 -12.58 18.57 -11.00
N ASP A 123 -12.20 19.59 -11.79
CA ASP A 123 -13.12 20.29 -12.69
C ASP A 123 -13.39 19.52 -13.99
N ASN A 124 -12.59 18.49 -14.29
CA ASN A 124 -12.79 17.60 -15.42
C ASN A 124 -13.37 16.25 -14.94
N PRO A 125 -14.67 16.00 -15.14
CA PRO A 125 -15.30 14.75 -14.73
C PRO A 125 -14.78 13.53 -15.51
N ASP A 126 -14.12 13.75 -16.65
CA ASP A 126 -13.48 12.74 -17.48
C ASP A 126 -11.97 12.66 -17.22
N SER A 127 -11.59 12.55 -15.94
CA SER A 127 -10.19 12.45 -15.52
C SER A 127 -9.96 11.58 -14.28
N TYR A 128 -10.90 10.68 -13.98
CA TYR A 128 -10.83 9.84 -12.79
C TYR A 128 -9.91 8.63 -12.99
N VAL A 129 -9.35 8.16 -11.87
CA VAL A 129 -8.44 7.01 -11.86
C VAL A 129 -9.20 5.69 -12.00
N ILE A 130 -8.70 4.82 -12.88
CA ILE A 130 -9.12 3.44 -13.09
C ILE A 130 -7.91 2.49 -13.03
N THR A 131 -8.14 1.18 -12.96
CA THR A 131 -7.08 0.19 -13.13
C THR A 131 -6.72 -0.01 -14.61
N GLU A 132 -5.42 0.01 -14.90
CA GLU A 132 -4.88 -0.36 -16.20
C GLU A 132 -4.88 -1.89 -16.37
N ARG A 133 -5.46 -2.36 -17.47
CA ARG A 133 -5.65 -3.78 -17.81
C ARG A 133 -5.19 -4.11 -19.23
N GLU A 134 -4.83 -3.10 -20.02
CA GLU A 134 -4.44 -3.22 -21.42
C GLU A 134 -2.95 -3.49 -21.60
N VAL A 135 -2.17 -3.54 -20.51
CA VAL A 135 -0.73 -3.89 -20.52
C VAL A 135 -0.56 -5.36 -20.09
N PRO A 136 -0.52 -6.34 -21.01
CA PRO A 136 -0.59 -7.75 -20.65
C PRO A 136 0.65 -8.25 -19.89
N SER A 137 1.79 -7.55 -20.05
CA SER A 137 3.04 -7.85 -19.37
C SER A 137 3.02 -7.51 -17.88
N ILE A 138 2.07 -6.69 -17.42
CA ILE A 138 1.95 -6.22 -16.03
C ILE A 138 0.50 -6.41 -15.56
N PRO A 139 0.05 -7.65 -15.35
CA PRO A 139 -1.29 -7.91 -14.87
C PRO A 139 -1.44 -7.44 -13.42
N VAL A 140 -2.69 -7.17 -13.02
CA VAL A 140 -3.04 -7.02 -11.61
C VAL A 140 -2.72 -8.33 -10.88
N ARG A 141 -1.97 -8.23 -9.78
CA ARG A 141 -1.61 -9.38 -8.94
C ARG A 141 -2.25 -9.21 -7.58
N ALA A 142 -2.92 -10.25 -7.12
CA ALA A 142 -3.46 -10.32 -5.78
C ALA A 142 -2.79 -11.46 -5.00
N LYS A 143 -2.46 -11.22 -3.74
CA LYS A 143 -1.77 -12.18 -2.89
C LYS A 143 -2.25 -12.05 -1.45
N GLN A 144 -2.55 -13.17 -0.83
CA GLN A 144 -2.74 -13.24 0.62
C GLN A 144 -1.40 -13.07 1.33
N VAL A 145 -1.35 -12.17 2.31
CA VAL A 145 -0.15 -11.87 3.08
C VAL A 145 -0.44 -11.88 4.57
N ASP A 146 0.57 -12.27 5.35
CA ASP A 146 0.61 -11.97 6.78
C ASP A 146 1.00 -10.49 6.93
N PHE A 147 0.09 -9.71 7.49
CA PHE A 147 0.24 -8.30 7.75
C PHE A 147 0.24 -8.08 9.25
N LYS A 148 1.43 -8.17 9.86
CA LYS A 148 1.63 -8.04 11.31
C LYS A 148 0.83 -9.07 12.14
N GLY A 149 0.80 -10.32 11.68
CA GLY A 149 0.08 -11.41 12.35
C GLY A 149 -1.42 -11.50 12.01
N ASP A 150 -1.92 -10.61 11.15
CA ASP A 150 -3.28 -10.65 10.64
C ASP A 150 -3.31 -10.97 9.14
N TYR A 151 -4.44 -11.51 8.69
CA TYR A 151 -4.70 -11.70 7.26
C TYR A 151 -4.90 -10.35 6.55
N ALA A 152 -4.22 -10.18 5.43
CA ALA A 152 -4.53 -9.12 4.47
C ALA A 152 -4.49 -9.65 3.03
N MET A 153 -5.25 -9.00 2.15
CA MET A 153 -5.13 -9.19 0.71
C MET A 153 -4.32 -8.03 0.12
N GLU A 154 -3.10 -8.33 -0.35
CA GLU A 154 -2.27 -7.40 -1.11
C GLU A 154 -2.71 -7.40 -2.58
N ILE A 155 -2.83 -6.22 -3.18
CA ILE A 155 -3.09 -6.05 -4.61
C ILE A 155 -2.05 -5.09 -5.20
N ARG A 156 -1.40 -5.50 -6.28
CA ARG A 156 -0.46 -4.67 -7.06
C ARG A 156 -0.92 -4.59 -8.50
N GLY A 157 -0.74 -3.43 -9.11
CA GLY A 157 -1.07 -3.26 -10.52
C GLY A 157 -0.66 -1.89 -11.04
N LEU A 158 -1.16 -1.58 -12.23
CA LEU A 158 -1.05 -0.26 -12.82
C LEU A 158 -2.41 0.44 -12.75
N TRP A 159 -2.38 1.76 -12.60
CA TRP A 159 -3.51 2.64 -12.69
C TRP A 159 -3.29 3.62 -13.84
N ARG A 160 -4.39 4.12 -14.37
CA ARG A 160 -4.39 5.24 -15.31
C ARG A 160 -5.63 6.10 -15.12
N THR A 161 -5.62 7.32 -15.63
CA THR A 161 -6.85 8.07 -15.81
C THR A 161 -7.66 7.48 -16.96
N ASN A 162 -8.99 7.60 -16.87
CA ASN A 162 -9.90 7.08 -17.88
C ASN A 162 -9.70 7.74 -19.27
N ASN A 163 -9.21 8.97 -19.31
CA ASN A 163 -8.84 9.72 -20.51
C ASN A 163 -7.39 9.48 -21.01
N PHE A 164 -6.64 8.55 -20.41
CA PHE A 164 -5.27 8.18 -20.78
C PHE A 164 -4.20 9.28 -20.61
N SER A 165 -4.47 10.32 -19.82
CA SER A 165 -3.51 11.41 -19.56
C SER A 165 -2.38 11.04 -18.60
N MET A 166 -2.68 10.25 -17.57
CA MET A 166 -1.78 9.92 -16.47
C MET A 166 -1.84 8.43 -16.15
N GLY A 167 -0.79 7.92 -15.53
CA GLY A 167 -0.77 6.57 -14.98
C GLY A 167 0.50 6.23 -14.22
N GLY A 168 0.48 5.08 -13.57
CA GLY A 168 1.57 4.59 -12.74
C GLY A 168 1.21 3.32 -11.98
N PRO A 169 2.06 2.85 -11.07
CA PRO A 169 1.86 1.68 -10.26
C PRO A 169 1.07 2.03 -9.00
N PHE A 170 0.38 1.01 -8.48
CA PHE A 170 -0.23 1.06 -7.15
C PHE A 170 0.06 -0.23 -6.37
N LEU A 171 -0.02 -0.12 -5.05
CA LEU A 171 -0.01 -1.20 -4.08
C LEU A 171 -1.13 -0.93 -3.06
N GLY A 172 -2.08 -1.83 -2.96
CA GLY A 172 -3.20 -1.77 -2.03
C GLY A 172 -3.23 -2.96 -1.07
N TYR A 173 -3.80 -2.75 0.12
CA TYR A 173 -4.09 -3.79 1.10
C TYR A 173 -5.56 -3.72 1.53
N GLY A 174 -6.27 -4.85 1.43
CA GLY A 174 -7.53 -5.08 2.13
C GLY A 174 -7.26 -5.69 3.50
N VAL A 175 -7.64 -4.98 4.57
CA VAL A 175 -7.34 -5.35 5.97
C VAL A 175 -8.60 -5.25 6.81
N VAL A 176 -8.88 -6.25 7.66
CA VAL A 176 -10.05 -6.25 8.55
C VAL A 176 -9.65 -5.87 9.97
N ASP A 177 -10.40 -4.93 10.56
CA ASP A 177 -10.43 -4.69 11.99
C ASP A 177 -11.64 -5.42 12.59
N SER A 178 -11.42 -6.65 13.07
CA SER A 178 -12.49 -7.47 13.64
C SER A 178 -13.04 -6.92 14.96
N ASN A 179 -12.27 -6.09 15.69
CA ASN A 179 -12.75 -5.48 16.92
C ASN A 179 -13.83 -4.44 16.67
N ARG A 180 -13.85 -3.86 15.47
CA ARG A 180 -14.79 -2.81 15.06
C ARG A 180 -15.77 -3.26 13.99
N GLY A 181 -15.57 -4.44 13.40
CA GLY A 181 -16.36 -4.91 12.25
C GLY A 181 -16.18 -4.00 11.04
N ILE A 182 -14.94 -3.54 10.78
CA ILE A 182 -14.60 -2.65 9.67
C ILE A 182 -13.59 -3.33 8.75
N ILE A 183 -13.76 -3.17 7.44
CA ILE A 183 -12.73 -3.48 6.45
C ILE A 183 -12.16 -2.18 5.90
N TYR A 184 -10.84 -2.10 5.85
CA TYR A 184 -10.07 -1.02 5.28
C TYR A 184 -9.49 -1.43 3.93
N TYR A 185 -9.47 -0.48 3.01
CA TYR A 185 -8.63 -0.54 1.82
C TYR A 185 -7.62 0.60 1.89
N VAL A 186 -6.34 0.25 1.93
CA VAL A 186 -5.22 1.18 2.12
C VAL A 186 -4.32 1.06 0.91
N GLU A 187 -4.19 2.12 0.12
CA GLU A 187 -3.45 2.08 -1.14
C GLU A 187 -2.45 3.22 -1.24
N GLY A 188 -1.26 2.88 -1.71
CA GLY A 188 -0.24 3.81 -2.16
C GLY A 188 -0.09 3.71 -3.67
N PHE A 189 -0.10 4.85 -4.36
CA PHE A 189 0.09 4.93 -5.80
C PHE A 189 1.00 6.09 -6.15
N ALA A 190 1.66 6.00 -7.30
CA ALA A 190 2.63 7.01 -7.74
C ALA A 190 2.33 7.51 -9.14
N TYR A 191 2.55 8.81 -9.35
CA TYR A 191 2.68 9.41 -10.68
C TYR A 191 4.07 10.01 -10.82
N SER A 192 4.89 9.48 -11.73
CA SER A 192 6.26 9.97 -11.95
C SER A 192 6.70 9.68 -13.39
N PRO A 193 6.20 10.44 -14.38
CA PRO A 193 6.38 10.15 -15.80
C PRO A 193 7.86 10.17 -16.20
N GLY A 194 8.28 9.18 -17.00
CA GLY A 194 9.64 9.11 -17.54
C GLY A 194 10.75 8.79 -16.52
N LYS A 195 10.41 8.28 -15.33
CA LYS A 195 11.36 7.88 -14.29
C LYS A 195 11.14 6.43 -13.86
N ASP A 196 12.17 5.83 -13.26
CA ASP A 196 12.01 4.58 -12.53
C ASP A 196 11.22 4.85 -11.24
N GLN A 197 10.13 4.10 -11.05
CA GLN A 197 9.20 4.29 -9.95
C GLN A 197 9.36 3.22 -8.86
N ARG A 198 10.35 2.32 -9.00
CA ARG A 198 10.63 1.25 -8.04
C ARG A 198 10.90 1.78 -6.64
N GLU A 199 11.79 2.77 -6.52
CA GLU A 199 12.16 3.31 -5.21
C GLU A 199 11.00 4.10 -4.59
N ILE A 200 10.21 4.83 -5.42
CA ILE A 200 8.98 5.50 -4.96
C ILE A 200 8.00 4.47 -4.41
N MET A 201 7.78 3.35 -5.11
CA MET A 201 6.89 2.30 -4.66
C MET A 201 7.40 1.59 -3.39
N ARG A 202 8.72 1.52 -3.16
CA ARG A 202 9.27 1.01 -1.89
C ARG A 202 9.01 1.97 -0.72
N GLU A 203 9.12 3.28 -0.95
CA GLU A 203 8.76 4.28 0.05
C GLU A 203 7.26 4.17 0.39
N LEU A 204 6.39 4.10 -0.62
CA LEU A 204 4.95 3.90 -0.44
C LEU A 204 4.65 2.60 0.30
N GLU A 205 5.24 1.47 -0.12
CA GLU A 205 5.10 0.18 0.59
C GLU A 205 5.51 0.29 2.06
N THR A 206 6.56 1.05 2.36
CA THR A 206 7.03 1.29 3.73
C THR A 206 6.01 2.08 4.55
N VAL A 207 5.37 3.10 3.95
CA VAL A 207 4.27 3.85 4.58
C VAL A 207 3.08 2.93 4.85
N LEU A 208 2.62 2.19 3.84
CA LEU A 208 1.48 1.28 3.98
C LEU A 208 1.74 0.20 5.02
N TRP A 209 2.95 -0.36 5.09
CA TRP A 209 3.34 -1.35 6.10
C TRP A 209 3.24 -0.81 7.54
N THR A 210 3.22 0.50 7.74
CA THR A 210 3.02 1.08 9.08
C THR A 210 1.56 1.06 9.53
N PHE A 211 0.62 0.71 8.64
CA PHE A 211 -0.80 0.63 8.95
C PHE A 211 -1.07 -0.32 10.11
N GLU A 212 -1.98 0.06 11.00
CA GLU A 212 -2.40 -0.72 12.15
C GLU A 212 -3.88 -0.52 12.44
N THR A 213 -4.60 -1.62 12.64
CA THR A 213 -5.97 -1.63 13.15
C THR A 213 -5.98 -1.61 14.68
N THR A 214 -7.14 -1.44 15.30
CA THR A 214 -7.26 -1.56 16.76
C THR A 214 -6.93 -2.97 17.25
N LYS A 215 -7.22 -4.01 16.45
CA LYS A 215 -6.83 -5.39 16.70
C LYS A 215 -5.31 -5.56 16.77
N MET A 216 -4.58 -5.07 15.77
CA MET A 216 -3.12 -5.19 15.72
C MET A 216 -2.44 -4.49 16.91
N ARG A 217 -2.97 -3.34 17.32
CA ARG A 217 -2.44 -2.57 18.47
C ARG A 217 -2.72 -3.25 19.81
N GLY A 218 -3.88 -3.88 19.95
CA GLY A 218 -4.24 -4.65 21.15
C GLY A 218 -3.45 -5.96 21.32
N ALA A 219 -2.81 -6.45 20.25
CA ALA A 219 -1.97 -7.65 20.25
C ALA A 219 -0.48 -7.38 20.57
N ALA A 220 -0.07 -6.11 20.70
CA ALA A 220 1.28 -5.79 21.16
C ALA A 220 1.46 -6.29 22.60
N PRO A 221 2.53 -7.05 22.93
CA PRO A 221 2.77 -7.47 24.30
C PRO A 221 2.90 -6.23 25.18
N ALA A 222 2.20 -6.24 26.33
CA ALA A 222 2.44 -5.27 27.38
C ALA A 222 3.96 -5.22 27.65
N GLN A 223 4.54 -4.03 27.52
CA GLN A 223 5.94 -3.78 27.86
C GLN A 223 6.17 -3.98 29.35
#